data_AF-A0A7R9MSJ7-F1
#
_entry.id   AF-A0A7R9MSJ7-F1
#
_cell.length_a   1.000
_cell.length_b   1.000
_cell.length_c   1.000
_cell.angle_alpha   90.00
_cell.angle_beta   90.00
_cell.angle_gamma   90.00
#
_symmetry.space_group_name_H-M   'P 1'
#
loop_
_entity.id
_entity.type
_entity.pdbx_description
1 polymer ?
#
loop_
_entity_poly.entity_id
_entity_poly.type
_entity_poly.pdbx_seq_one_letter_code
_entity_poly.pdbx_strand_id
1 'polypeptide(L)'
;MANKNPLFHGDSEIDQLFRIFRTLGTPVEDNWPGVTQLPDYKQSFPSWKKNIMPSLMPNTEQSGIDLLQSMLIYDPHKRISAKAALKHPYFSDLNKTTLPAASMAVD
;
A
#
# COMPACT_ATOMS: atom_id res chain seq x y z
N MET A 1 6.94 6.36 9.26
CA MET A 1 7.40 5.77 10.53
C MET A 1 8.47 4.70 10.30
N ALA A 2 8.19 3.55 9.67
CA ALA A 2 9.15 2.44 9.54
C ALA A 2 10.50 2.80 8.90
N ASN A 3 10.50 3.45 7.73
CA ASN A 3 11.74 3.77 7.00
C ASN A 3 12.23 5.21 7.15
N LYS A 4 11.53 6.05 7.93
CA LYS A 4 11.74 7.51 8.05
C LYS A 4 11.73 8.33 6.74
N ASN A 5 11.53 7.68 5.60
CA ASN A 5 11.45 8.28 4.27
C ASN A 5 10.09 7.97 3.62
N PRO A 6 9.60 8.83 2.72
CA PRO A 6 8.40 8.58 1.93
C PRO A 6 8.61 7.39 0.98
N LEU A 7 7.60 6.50 0.89
CA LEU A 7 7.64 5.33 0.01
C LEU A 7 7.55 5.74 -1.48
N PHE A 8 6.76 6.77 -1.77
CA PHE A 8 6.58 7.34 -3.10
C PHE A 8 6.80 8.85 -2.99
N HIS A 9 7.93 9.33 -3.50
CA HIS A 9 8.37 10.72 -3.33
C HIS A 9 8.27 11.53 -4.62
N GLY A 10 7.08 11.69 -5.17
CA GLY A 10 6.85 12.41 -6.43
C GLY A 10 6.87 13.93 -6.27
N ASP A 11 7.33 14.63 -7.30
CA ASP A 11 7.33 16.10 -7.38
C ASP A 11 6.22 16.69 -8.29
N SER A 12 5.51 15.81 -9.01
CA SER A 12 4.36 16.11 -9.87
C SER A 12 3.43 14.90 -9.91
N GLU A 13 2.21 15.06 -10.43
CA GLU A 13 1.24 13.95 -10.53
C GLU A 13 1.78 12.77 -11.36
N ILE A 14 2.43 13.07 -12.49
CA ILE A 14 2.99 12.03 -13.36
C ILE A 14 4.21 11.37 -12.74
N ASP A 15 5.09 12.12 -12.07
CA ASP A 15 6.24 11.56 -11.36
C ASP A 15 5.79 10.68 -10.19
N GLN A 16 4.75 11.12 -9.46
CA GLN A 16 4.14 10.35 -8.38
C GLN A 16 3.59 9.01 -8.90
N LEU A 17 2.87 9.02 -10.01
CA LEU A 17 2.34 7.82 -10.67
C LEU A 17 3.47 6.88 -11.11
N PHE A 18 4.53 7.40 -11.71
CA PHE A 18 5.69 6.60 -12.12
C PHE A 18 6.49 6.03 -10.94
N ARG A 19 6.56 6.72 -9.81
CA ARG A 19 7.18 6.16 -8.59
C ARG A 19 6.40 5.00 -8.01
N ILE A 20 5.07 5.10 -8.04
CA ILE A 20 4.19 3.98 -7.67
C ILE A 20 4.45 2.80 -8.62
N PHE A 21 4.46 3.03 -9.94
CA PHE A 21 4.69 1.95 -10.93
C PHE A 21 6.07 1.32 -10.84
N ARG A 22 7.13 2.11 -10.61
CA ARG A 22 8.49 1.59 -10.38
C ARG A 22 8.57 0.69 -9.16
N THR A 23 7.74 0.95 -8.15
CA THR A 23 7.76 0.23 -6.87
C THR A 23 6.88 -1.01 -6.90
N LEU A 24 5.66 -0.91 -7.45
CA LEU A 24 4.65 -1.97 -7.41
C LEU A 24 4.51 -2.73 -8.73
N GLY A 25 5.11 -2.23 -9.81
CA GLY A 25 4.86 -2.63 -11.19
C GLY A 25 3.76 -1.77 -11.83
N THR A 26 3.81 -1.59 -13.15
CA THR A 26 2.75 -0.88 -13.90
C THR A 26 1.47 -1.73 -13.85
N PRO A 27 0.30 -1.15 -13.49
CA PRO A 27 -0.94 -1.90 -13.44
C PRO A 27 -1.37 -2.37 -14.83
N VAL A 28 -2.01 -3.54 -14.87
CA VAL A 28 -2.51 -4.20 -16.08
C VAL A 28 -3.90 -4.77 -15.78
N GLU A 29 -4.66 -5.11 -16.82
CA GLU A 29 -6.04 -5.62 -16.67
C GLU A 29 -6.16 -6.82 -15.72
N ASP A 30 -5.14 -7.69 -15.66
CA ASP A 30 -5.14 -8.85 -14.75
C ASP A 30 -5.14 -8.44 -13.26
N ASN A 31 -4.39 -7.39 -12.89
CA ASN A 31 -4.25 -6.97 -11.50
C ASN A 31 -5.22 -5.83 -11.12
N TRP A 32 -5.69 -5.07 -12.10
CA TRP A 32 -6.70 -4.03 -11.96
C TRP A 32 -7.60 -4.00 -13.20
N PRO A 33 -8.69 -4.78 -13.19
CA PRO A 33 -9.66 -4.79 -14.29
C PRO A 33 -10.25 -3.39 -14.51
N GLY A 34 -10.22 -2.92 -15.76
CA GLY A 34 -10.68 -1.60 -16.18
C GLY A 34 -9.62 -0.50 -16.11
N VAL A 35 -8.39 -0.77 -15.66
CA VAL A 35 -7.35 0.26 -15.52
C VAL A 35 -7.03 0.95 -16.84
N THR A 36 -7.05 0.22 -17.95
CA THR A 36 -6.75 0.78 -19.29
C THR A 36 -7.82 1.73 -19.81
N GLN A 37 -8.99 1.73 -19.17
CA GLN A 37 -10.14 2.58 -19.52
C GLN A 37 -10.25 3.84 -18.65
N LEU A 38 -9.34 4.03 -17.70
CA LEU A 38 -9.32 5.25 -16.89
C LEU A 38 -8.94 6.47 -17.76
N PRO A 39 -9.54 7.66 -17.53
CA PRO A 39 -9.37 8.83 -18.41
C PRO A 39 -7.92 9.22 -18.68
N ASP A 40 -7.07 9.11 -17.66
CA ASP A 40 -5.67 9.52 -17.70
C ASP A 40 -4.69 8.37 -17.94
N TYR A 41 -5.18 7.14 -18.09
CA TYR A 41 -4.32 6.02 -18.44
C TYR A 41 -3.81 6.16 -19.87
N LYS A 42 -2.50 6.00 -20.07
CA LYS A 42 -1.88 6.01 -21.39
C LYS A 42 -1.18 4.68 -21.64
N GLN A 43 -1.44 4.07 -22.80
CA GLN A 43 -0.74 2.86 -23.24
C GLN A 43 0.77 3.08 -23.41
N SER A 44 1.21 4.33 -23.56
CA SER A 44 2.62 4.73 -23.63
C SER A 44 3.32 4.84 -22.28
N PHE A 45 2.62 4.60 -21.15
CA PHE A 45 3.28 4.58 -19.85
C PHE A 45 4.35 3.48 -19.81
N PRO A 46 5.50 3.72 -19.17
CA PRO A 46 6.55 2.70 -19.11
C PRO A 46 6.06 1.47 -18.34
N SER A 47 6.53 0.29 -18.77
CA SER A 47 6.14 -0.99 -18.18
C SER A 47 7.20 -1.48 -17.19
N TRP A 48 6.90 -1.37 -15.90
CA TRP A 48 7.67 -2.00 -14.83
C TRP A 48 6.97 -3.30 -14.41
N LYS A 49 7.71 -4.42 -14.39
CA LYS A 49 7.10 -5.75 -14.16
C LYS A 49 7.25 -6.28 -12.72
N LYS A 50 8.12 -5.67 -11.91
CA LYS A 50 8.48 -6.19 -10.60
C LYS A 50 7.86 -5.33 -9.50
N ASN A 51 7.20 -5.98 -8.55
CA ASN A 51 6.92 -5.38 -7.26
C ASN A 51 8.17 -5.51 -6.38
N ILE A 52 8.86 -4.39 -6.17
CA ILE A 52 10.05 -4.31 -5.31
C ILE A 52 9.76 -3.78 -3.91
N MET A 53 8.49 -3.45 -3.61
CA MET A 53 8.11 -2.86 -2.32
C MET A 53 8.62 -3.63 -1.10
N PRO A 54 8.56 -4.98 -1.04
CA PRO A 54 9.09 -5.72 0.11
C PRO A 54 10.58 -5.44 0.37
N SER A 55 11.38 -5.34 -0.70
CA SER A 55 12.82 -5.06 -0.58
C SER A 55 13.12 -3.64 -0.09
N LEU A 56 12.17 -2.71 -0.21
CA LEU A 56 12.29 -1.36 0.31
C LEU A 56 12.03 -1.28 1.81
N MET A 57 11.52 -2.35 2.45
CA MET A 57 11.11 -2.37 3.85
C MET A 57 11.94 -3.37 4.70
N PRO A 58 13.29 -3.29 4.71
CA PRO A 58 14.15 -4.32 5.32
C PRO A 58 13.98 -4.47 6.84
N ASN A 59 13.49 -3.42 7.51
CA ASN A 59 13.27 -3.41 8.96
C ASN A 59 11.83 -3.72 9.36
N THR A 60 11.01 -4.19 8.42
CA THR A 60 9.60 -4.54 8.67
C THR A 60 9.47 -6.06 8.65
N GLU A 61 8.82 -6.60 9.67
CA GLU A 61 8.52 -8.03 9.73
C GLU A 61 7.54 -8.47 8.64
N GLN A 62 7.49 -9.78 8.39
CA GLN A 62 6.72 -10.35 7.29
C GLN A 62 5.22 -10.05 7.36
N SER A 63 4.63 -10.09 8.55
CA SER A 63 3.22 -9.74 8.79
C SER A 63 2.92 -8.26 8.48
N GLY A 64 3.88 -7.37 8.74
CA GLY A 64 3.78 -5.95 8.40
C GLY A 64 3.90 -5.70 6.91
N ILE A 65 4.81 -6.41 6.23
CA ILE A 65 4.94 -6.36 4.76
C ILE A 65 3.65 -6.86 4.11
N ASP A 66 3.10 -7.97 4.59
CA ASP A 66 1.85 -8.56 4.08
C ASP A 66 0.65 -7.61 4.23
N LEU A 67 0.51 -6.98 5.40
CA LEU A 67 -0.50 -5.95 5.62
C LEU A 67 -0.33 -4.77 4.64
N LEU A 68 0.90 -4.29 4.49
CA LEU A 68 1.20 -3.16 3.62
C LEU A 68 0.93 -3.48 2.15
N GLN A 69 1.27 -4.69 1.69
CA GLN A 69 0.92 -5.16 0.34
C GLN A 69 -0.60 -5.18 0.14
N SER A 70 -1.35 -5.66 1.13
CA SER A 70 -2.82 -5.69 1.10
C SER A 70 -3.45 -4.30 1.05
N MET A 71 -2.80 -3.29 1.67
CA MET A 71 -3.21 -1.88 1.62
C MET A 71 -2.85 -1.19 0.29
N LEU A 72 -1.83 -1.67 -0.43
CA LEU A 72 -1.32 -1.06 -1.65
C LEU A 72 -1.78 -1.76 -2.94
N ILE A 73 -2.76 -2.66 -2.84
CA ILE A 73 -3.40 -3.27 -4.01
C ILE A 73 -3.99 -2.17 -4.91
N TYR A 74 -3.68 -2.25 -6.21
CA TYR A 74 -4.13 -1.31 -7.23
C TYR A 74 -5.65 -1.24 -7.30
N ASP A 75 -6.28 -2.38 -7.58
CA ASP A 75 -7.73 -2.52 -7.65
C ASP A 75 -8.38 -2.10 -6.31
N PRO A 76 -9.12 -0.98 -6.27
CA PRO A 76 -9.72 -0.49 -5.04
C PRO A 76 -10.71 -1.48 -4.42
N HIS A 77 -11.35 -2.33 -5.23
CA HIS A 77 -12.31 -3.33 -4.74
C HIS A 77 -11.62 -4.53 -4.06
N LYS A 78 -10.35 -4.77 -4.37
CA LYS A 78 -9.54 -5.85 -3.75
C LYS A 78 -8.69 -5.35 -2.58
N ARG A 79 -8.53 -4.03 -2.43
CA ARG A 79 -7.75 -3.43 -1.34
C ARG A 79 -8.38 -3.73 0.03
N ILE A 80 -7.56 -4.09 1.00
CA ILE A 80 -8.05 -4.41 2.35
C ILE A 80 -8.81 -3.23 2.96
N SER A 81 -9.99 -3.49 3.51
CA SER A 81 -10.74 -2.46 4.24
C SER A 81 -10.10 -2.16 5.59
N ALA A 82 -10.30 -0.95 6.12
CA ALA A 82 -9.82 -0.61 7.46
C ALA A 82 -10.32 -1.58 8.54
N LYS A 83 -11.60 -2.01 8.45
CA LYS A 83 -12.19 -2.98 9.37
C LYS A 83 -11.50 -4.35 9.33
N ALA A 84 -11.11 -4.81 8.13
CA ALA A 84 -10.37 -6.05 7.97
C ALA A 84 -8.91 -5.90 8.43
N ALA A 85 -8.26 -4.77 8.13
CA ALA A 85 -6.90 -4.47 8.55
C ALA A 85 -6.72 -4.50 10.08
N LEU A 86 -7.71 -4.01 10.84
CA LEU A 86 -7.68 -4.08 12.32
C LEU A 86 -7.66 -5.52 12.88
N LYS A 87 -8.01 -6.52 12.08
CA LYS A 87 -7.99 -7.94 12.44
C LYS A 87 -6.78 -8.67 11.87
N HIS A 88 -5.87 -7.96 11.20
CA HIS A 88 -4.71 -8.56 10.55
C HIS A 88 -3.74 -9.16 11.57
N PRO A 89 -3.05 -10.28 11.26
CA PRO A 89 -2.06 -10.89 12.15
C PRO A 89 -0.98 -9.94 12.68
N TYR A 90 -0.65 -8.90 11.92
CA TYR A 90 0.28 -7.83 12.31
C TYR A 90 -0.08 -7.12 13.63
N PHE A 91 -1.35 -7.11 14.03
CA PHE A 91 -1.78 -6.48 15.27
C PHE A 91 -2.09 -7.49 16.40
N SER A 92 -1.70 -8.75 16.25
CA SER A 92 -2.06 -9.81 17.23
C SER A 92 -1.40 -9.63 18.59
N ASP A 93 -0.21 -9.05 18.61
CA ASP A 93 0.61 -8.77 19.81
C ASP A 93 0.47 -7.32 20.30
N LEU A 94 -0.35 -6.50 19.61
CA LEU A 94 -0.57 -5.11 19.97
C LEU A 94 -1.26 -5.01 21.33
N ASN A 95 -0.60 -4.36 22.28
CA ASN A 95 -1.22 -4.03 23.55
C ASN A 95 -2.29 -2.93 23.36
N LYS A 96 -3.56 -3.32 23.41
CA LYS A 96 -4.67 -2.41 23.15
C LYS A 96 -4.90 -1.40 24.29
N THR A 97 -4.40 -1.66 25.49
CA THR A 97 -4.57 -0.74 26.63
C THR A 97 -3.71 0.51 26.51
N THR A 98 -2.66 0.49 25.69
CA THR A 98 -1.79 1.65 25.45
C THR A 98 -2.28 2.52 24.29
N LEU A 99 -3.41 2.18 23.66
CA LEU A 99 -3.94 2.94 22.54
C LEU A 99 -4.68 4.20 23.02
N PRO A 100 -4.51 5.37 22.36
CA PRO A 100 -5.15 6.62 22.79
C PRO A 100 -6.68 6.55 22.86
N ALA A 101 -7.31 5.73 22.01
CA ALA A 101 -8.75 5.53 22.02
C ALA A 101 -9.24 4.70 23.23
N ALA A 102 -8.39 3.86 23.80
CA ALA A 102 -8.74 3.03 24.97
C ALA A 102 -8.80 3.85 26.26
N SER A 103 -8.01 4.94 26.36
CA SER A 103 -8.07 5.87 27.51
C SER A 103 -9.28 6.82 27.46
N MET A 104 -9.99 6.91 26.33
CA MET A 104 -11.19 7.75 26.18
C MET A 104 -12.50 7.02 26.56
N ALA A 105 -12.45 5.71 26.86
CA ALA A 105 -13.63 4.91 27.19
C ALA A 105 -13.87 4.79 28.72
N VAL A 106 -13.24 5.65 29.52
CA VAL A 106 -13.33 5.64 30.99
C VAL A 106 -14.08 6.84 31.57
N ASP A 107 -14.75 7.63 30.73
CA ASP A 107 -15.64 8.74 31.15
C ASP A 107 -17.10 8.48 30.74
#